data_AF-A0A956B9H4-F1
#
_entry.id   AF-A0A956B9H4-F1
#
_cell.length_a   1.000
_cell.length_b   1.000
_cell.length_c   1.000
_cell.angle_alpha   90.00
_cell.angle_beta   90.00
_cell.angle_gamma   90.00
#
_symmetry.space_group_name_H-M   'P 1'
#
loop_
_entity.id
_entity.type
_entity.pdbx_description
1 polymer ?
#
loop_
_entity_poly.entity_id
_entity_poly.type
_entity_poly.pdbx_seq_one_letter_code
_entity_poly.pdbx_strand_id
1 'polypeptide(L)' 'GVQGASEVVLAELQRLNEAYEAKFGHVFLICATGLRAQQMLDALRVRIHNTPERELREAAAQHVAITHIRLNAGAPA' A
#
# COMPACT_ATOMS: atom_id res chain seq x y z
N GLY A 1 5.93 5.34 -6.72
CA GLY A 1 6.65 4.12 -6.34
C GLY A 1 7.78 4.42 -5.37
N VAL A 2 8.66 3.44 -5.09
CA VAL A 2 9.74 3.55 -4.09
C VAL A 2 11.10 4.01 -4.66
N GLN A 3 11.22 4.19 -5.97
CA GLN A 3 12.47 4.62 -6.59
C GLN A 3 12.90 6.00 -6.08
N GLY A 4 14.18 6.15 -5.73
CA GLY A 4 14.76 7.38 -5.20
C GLY A 4 14.42 7.67 -3.73
N ALA A 5 13.80 6.73 -3.01
CA ALA A 5 13.60 6.86 -1.57
C ALA A 5 14.93 6.73 -0.81
N SER A 6 15.04 7.43 0.32
CA SER A 6 16.18 7.26 1.22
C SER A 6 16.18 5.86 1.86
N GLU A 7 17.36 5.38 2.23
CA GLU A 7 17.53 4.10 2.92
C GLU A 7 16.70 4.02 4.20
N VAL A 8 16.58 5.13 4.94
CA VAL A 8 15.75 5.23 6.15
C VAL A 8 14.27 4.96 5.84
N VAL A 9 13.75 5.52 4.74
CA VAL A 9 12.35 5.31 4.34
C VAL A 9 12.12 3.88 3.89
N LEU A 10 13.06 3.29 3.16
CA LEU A 10 12.96 1.89 2.70
C LEU A 10 13.01 0.91 3.87
N ALA A 11 13.93 1.11 4.82
CA ALA A 11 14.05 0.28 6.00
C ALA A 11 12.79 0.33 6.88
N GLU A 12 12.21 1.52 7.06
CA GLU A 12 10.98 1.66 7.84
C GLU A 12 9.76 1.06 7.11
N LEU A 13 9.67 1.22 5.78
CA LEU A 13 8.65 0.55 4.97
C LEU A 13 8.73 -0.96 5.12
N GLN A 14 9.93 -1.53 5.03
CA GLN A 14 10.13 -2.97 5.22
C GLN A 14 9.66 -3.41 6.62
N ARG A 15 10.17 -2.76 7.67
CA ARG A 15 9.84 -3.09 9.06
C ARG A 15 8.33 -3.04 9.31
N LEU A 16 7.65 -2.01 8.80
CA LEU A 16 6.21 -1.87 8.97
C LEU A 16 5.40 -2.82 8.08
N ASN A 17 5.89 -3.20 6.91
CA ASN A 17 5.24 -4.21 6.08
C ASN A 17 5.25 -5.58 6.77
N GLU A 18 6.38 -5.97 7.36
CA GLU A 18 6.50 -7.20 8.14
C GLU A 18 5.54 -7.19 9.35
N ALA A 19 5.51 -6.08 10.10
CA ALA A 19 4.60 -5.91 11.22
C ALA A 19 3.12 -5.91 10.80
N TYR A 20 2.81 -5.31 9.64
CA TYR A 20 1.46 -5.30 9.07
C TYR A 20 1.02 -6.71 8.69
N GLU A 21 1.87 -7.48 7.99
CA GLU A 21 1.56 -8.85 7.60
C GLU A 21 1.36 -9.75 8.82
N ALA A 22 2.20 -9.62 9.84
CA ALA A 22 2.03 -10.35 11.10
C ALA A 22 0.71 -10.01 11.81
N LYS A 23 0.23 -8.76 11.72
CA LYS A 23 -1.02 -8.32 12.37
C LYS A 23 -2.27 -8.74 11.59
N PHE A 24 -2.27 -8.58 10.27
CA PHE A 24 -3.48 -8.75 9.45
C PHE A 24 -3.53 -10.06 8.67
N GLY A 25 -2.42 -10.81 8.60
CA GLY A 25 -2.33 -12.07 7.86
C GLY A 25 -2.29 -11.91 6.34
N HIS A 26 -2.04 -10.70 5.85
CA HIS A 26 -1.87 -10.40 4.43
C HIS A 26 -0.93 -9.21 4.23
N VAL A 27 -0.35 -9.11 3.03
CA VAL A 27 0.55 -8.01 2.66
C VAL A 27 -0.19 -6.66 2.63
N PHE A 28 0.55 -5.58 2.88
CA PHE A 28 0.04 -4.22 2.73
C PHE A 28 -0.20 -3.89 1.25
N LEU A 29 -1.45 -3.55 0.93
CA LEU A 29 -1.83 -3.18 -0.44
C LEU A 29 -2.17 -1.69 -0.51
N ILE A 30 -1.55 -1.00 -1.46
CA ILE A 30 -1.85 0.41 -1.78
C ILE A 30 -1.68 0.67 -3.29
N CYS A 31 -2.58 1.45 -3.86
CA CYS A 31 -2.44 1.98 -5.21
C CYS A 31 -1.29 3.01 -5.23
N ALA A 32 -0.12 2.57 -5.69
CA ALA A 32 1.09 3.40 -5.67
C ALA A 32 1.14 4.47 -6.79
N THR A 33 0.15 4.51 -7.68
CA THR A 33 0.07 5.47 -8.78
C THR A 33 0.05 6.90 -8.24
N GLY A 34 1.03 7.70 -8.65
CA GLY A 34 1.17 9.09 -8.17
C GLY A 34 1.73 9.25 -6.75
N LEU A 35 1.99 8.15 -6.02
CA LEU A 35 2.53 8.21 -4.65
C LEU A 35 4.05 8.09 -4.60
N ARG A 36 4.67 8.88 -3.73
CA ARG A 36 6.08 8.74 -3.32
C ARG A 36 6.21 7.74 -2.17
N ALA A 37 7.43 7.23 -1.96
CA ALA A 37 7.75 6.31 -0.85
C ALA A 37 7.31 6.83 0.52
N GLN A 38 7.58 8.10 0.82
CA GLN A 38 7.17 8.71 2.08
C GLN A 38 5.64 8.68 2.27
N GLN A 39 4.86 8.95 1.21
CA GLN A 39 3.40 8.92 1.29
C GLN A 39 2.87 7.50 1.52
N MET A 40 3.52 6.50 0.92
CA MET A 40 3.18 5.09 1.19
C MET A 40 3.51 4.70 2.63
N LEU A 41 4.65 5.19 3.16
CA LEU A 41 5.04 4.98 4.54
C LEU A 41 4.06 5.63 5.52
N ASP A 42 3.64 6.86 5.26
CA ASP A 42 2.68 7.58 6.09
C ASP A 42 1.31 6.87 6.08
N ALA A 43 0.87 6.37 4.92
CA ALA A 43 -0.35 5.58 4.80
C ALA A 43 -0.26 4.27 5.60
N LEU A 44 0.88 3.58 5.52
CA LEU A 44 1.14 2.34 6.27
C LEU A 44 1.13 2.59 7.80
N ARG A 45 1.76 3.68 8.26
CA ARG A 45 1.76 4.10 9.67
C ARG A 45 0.37 4.36 10.22
N VAL A 46 -0.54 4.90 9.41
CA VAL A 46 -1.93 5.11 9.84
C VAL A 46 -2.68 3.78 9.84
N ARG A 47 -2.58 3.01 8.75
CA ARG A 47 -3.38 1.80 8.53
C ARG A 47 -2.98 0.64 9.43
N ILE A 48 -1.73 0.57 9.89
CA ILE A 48 -1.31 -0.46 10.83
C ILE A 48 -2.08 -0.42 12.16
N HIS A 49 -2.69 0.72 12.51
CA HIS A 49 -3.51 0.87 13.72
C HIS A 49 -5.00 0.60 13.50
N ASN A 50 -5.43 0.29 12.26
CA ASN A 50 -6.82 -0.07 12.00
C ASN A 50 -7.22 -1.39 12.69
N THR A 51 -8.52 -1.57 12.87
CA THR A 51 -9.11 -2.88 13.18
C THR A 51 -9.05 -3.76 11.92
N PRO A 52 -9.01 -5.09 12.05
CA PRO A 52 -8.98 -6.00 10.91
C PRO A 52 -10.14 -5.78 9.92
N GLU A 53 -11.35 -5.48 10.41
CA GLU A 53 -12.54 -5.29 9.56
C GLU A 53 -12.44 -4.01 8.73
N ARG A 54 -11.93 -2.93 9.34
CA ARG A 54 -11.67 -1.68 8.62
C ARG A 54 -10.58 -1.90 7.58
N GLU A 55 -9.49 -2.56 7.97
CA GLU A 55 -8.35 -2.76 7.09
C GLU A 55 -8.66 -3.66 5.90
N LEU A 56 -9.48 -4.68 6.09
CA LEU A 56 -9.96 -5.52 4.99
C LEU A 56 -10.75 -4.71 3.95
N ARG A 57 -11.60 -3.77 4.39
CA ARG A 57 -12.33 -2.87 3.48
C ARG A 57 -11.38 -1.92 2.73
N GLU A 58 -10.40 -1.36 3.42
CA GLU A 58 -9.37 -0.50 2.81
C GLU A 58 -8.57 -1.27 1.77
N ALA A 59 -8.07 -2.47 2.10
CA ALA A 59 -7.33 -3.32 1.19
C ALA A 59 -8.16 -3.69 -0.05
N ALA A 60 -9.45 -4.02 0.12
CA ALA A 60 -10.35 -4.28 -1.00
C ALA A 60 -10.51 -3.04 -1.92
N ALA A 61 -10.68 -1.85 -1.36
CA ALA A 61 -10.75 -0.61 -2.13
C ALA A 61 -9.46 -0.34 -2.93
N GLN A 62 -8.29 -0.58 -2.32
CA GLN A 62 -6.99 -0.47 -3.01
C GLN A 62 -6.88 -1.48 -4.16
N HIS A 63 -7.34 -2.73 -3.95
CA HIS A 63 -7.35 -3.76 -4.98
C HIS A 63 -8.22 -3.36 -6.18
N VAL A 64 -9.42 -2.82 -5.93
CA VAL A 64 -10.31 -2.30 -6.98
C VAL A 64 -9.63 -1.18 -7.76
N ALA A 65 -9.00 -0.21 -7.08
CA ALA A 65 -8.29 0.89 -7.73
C ALA A 65 -7.15 0.40 -8.63
N ILE A 66 -6.33 -0.55 -8.15
CA ILE A 66 -5.25 -1.17 -8.93
C ILE A 66 -5.81 -1.91 -10.13
N THR A 67 -6.90 -2.67 -9.95
CA THR A 67 -7.55 -3.43 -11.02
C THR A 67 -8.08 -2.49 -12.11
N HIS A 68 -8.77 -1.42 -11.72
CA HIS A 68 -9.31 -0.43 -12.64
C HIS A 68 -8.21 0.23 -13.48
N ILE A 69 -7.09 0.62 -12.86
CA ILE A 69 -5.94 1.18 -13.59
C ILE A 69 -5.39 0.17 -14.60
N ARG A 70 -5.24 -1.11 -14.20
CA ARG A 70 -4.73 -2.15 -15.09
C ARG A 70 -5.63 -2.42 -16.29
N LEU A 71 -6.94 -2.44 -16.08
CA LEU A 71 -7.91 -2.64 -17.16
C LEU A 71 -7.92 -1.46 -18.14
N ASN A 72 -7.87 -0.22 -17.63
CA ASN A 72 -7.92 0.98 -18.48
C ASN A 72 -6.58 1.32 -19.13
N ALA A 73 -5.45 0.88 -18.56
CA ALA A 73 -4.15 1.02 -19.20
C ALA A 73 -3.96 0.08 -20.42
N GLY A 74 -4.84 -0.92 -20.58
CA GLY A 74 -4.77 -1.91 -21.66
C GLY A 74 -5.89 -1.84 -22.70
N ALA A 75 -6.84 -0.91 -22.58
CA ALA A 75 -7.88 -0.74 -23.60
C ALA A 75 -7.33 0.08 -24.78
N PRO A 76 -7.36 -0.43 -26.04
CA PRO A 76 -7.10 0.43 -27.19
C PRO A 76 -8.17 1.53 -27.25
N ALA A 77 -7.73 2.76 -27.51
CA ALA A 77 -8.59 3.93 -27.71
C ALA A 77 -9.56 3.75 -28.89
#